data_AF-A0A024VVK7-F1
#
_entry.id   AF-A0A024VVK7-F1
#
_cell.length_a   1.000
_cell.length_b   1.000
_cell.length_c   1.000
_cell.angle_alpha   90.00
_cell.angle_beta   90.00
_cell.angle_gamma   90.00
#
_symmetry.space_group_name_H-M   'P 1'
#
loop_
_entity.id
_entity.type
_entity.pdbx_description
1 polymer ?
#
loop_
_entity_poly.entity_id
_entity_poly.type
_entity_poly.pdbx_seq_one_letter_code
_entity_poly.pdbx_strand_id
1 'polypeptide(L)'
;GGDPINNPKLKDFVEIPTYFRYLHEWGQNFCKERKKRLKQIKVDCRGENGVHKTCSGDGEDCNDNLPEDPSIFPSLNCPSCGKSCGFYKKWINIKKDEFLKQKKEYTGQKDKCEKGSEGAKEFCKTLKTCTDAADFLEKLGPCKTNNNVEEDNGEDKLDFTNPEKTFVPATNCDPCSEFKVKCKNGVCTGGVTKGNCNGGTITEKDIEKMNDLNGNIDMLVSDDNPNGNKFDGLQACRGAGIFTGIKENKWKCGKVCGYNVCKPENSNGENVSGKPNGENPIITITALVKRWLEYFFDDYNKIKQKISHCTKNGEGFTCINGCVDQWINQKRTEWENIKKRFLEQYKKPDNYNVRSVLEELIPQIPVANVKNDVIKLSKFGNSCGCSAIASAQKNVGYEDAIECMITKLQKKIEECQSKHSDSPEKPCVDSPSPIETPPEESLEEEEENEKTNKQPGF
;
A
#
# COMPACT_ATOMS: atom_id res chain seq x y z
N GLY A 1 -4.62 40.09 -20.06
CA GLY A 1 -4.44 40.11 -18.60
C GLY A 1 -4.18 38.70 -18.15
N GLY A 2 -3.21 38.46 -17.27
CA GLY A 2 -2.92 37.13 -16.76
C GLY A 2 -4.09 36.62 -15.92
N ASP A 3 -4.42 35.34 -16.07
CA ASP A 3 -5.38 34.65 -15.21
C ASP A 3 -4.80 34.63 -13.77
N PRO A 4 -5.44 35.30 -12.80
CA PRO A 4 -4.93 35.40 -11.43
C PRO A 4 -4.90 34.06 -10.69
N ILE A 5 -5.53 33.01 -11.24
CA ILE A 5 -5.54 31.66 -10.67
C ILE A 5 -4.43 30.79 -11.28
N ASN A 6 -4.16 30.91 -12.59
CA ASN A 6 -3.31 29.95 -13.29
C ASN A 6 -1.82 30.35 -13.34
N ASN A 7 -1.52 31.65 -13.45
CA ASN A 7 -0.15 32.15 -13.44
C ASN A 7 -0.10 33.60 -12.91
N PRO A 8 -0.42 33.81 -11.63
CA PRO A 8 -0.38 35.14 -11.03
C PRO A 8 1.05 35.69 -11.04
N LYS A 9 1.22 37.00 -11.27
CA LYS A 9 2.53 37.64 -11.05
C LYS A 9 2.85 37.59 -9.56
N LEU A 10 4.13 37.60 -9.20
CA LEU A 10 4.56 37.56 -7.80
C LEU A 10 3.85 38.60 -6.91
N LYS A 11 3.72 39.84 -7.41
CA LYS A 11 3.01 40.94 -6.71
C LYS A 11 1.53 40.65 -6.46
N ASP A 12 0.88 39.86 -7.32
CA ASP A 12 -0.54 39.51 -7.19
C ASP A 12 -0.68 38.23 -6.35
N PHE A 13 0.30 37.32 -6.43
CA PHE A 13 0.34 36.10 -5.63
C PHE A 13 0.48 36.36 -4.14
N VAL A 14 1.30 37.33 -3.72
CA VAL A 14 1.47 37.65 -2.29
C VAL A 14 0.19 38.15 -1.62
N GLU A 15 -0.71 38.76 -2.39
CA GLU A 15 -2.01 39.27 -1.94
C GLU A 15 -3.09 38.18 -1.83
N ILE A 16 -2.87 37.00 -2.40
CA ILE A 16 -3.78 35.85 -2.29
C ILE A 16 -3.82 35.38 -0.83
N PRO A 17 -4.99 35.11 -0.22
CA PRO A 17 -5.03 34.59 1.15
C PRO A 17 -4.26 33.29 1.31
N THR A 18 -3.64 33.08 2.49
CA THR A 18 -2.72 31.98 2.77
C THR A 18 -3.26 30.61 2.35
N TYR A 19 -4.52 30.32 2.66
CA TYR A 19 -5.17 29.07 2.26
C TYR A 19 -5.13 28.83 0.74
N PHE A 20 -5.47 29.83 -0.06
CA PHE A 20 -5.51 29.71 -1.52
C PHE A 20 -4.11 29.68 -2.15
N ARG A 21 -3.11 30.32 -1.52
CA ARG A 21 -1.70 30.14 -1.93
C ARG A 21 -1.26 28.70 -1.75
N TYR A 22 -1.55 28.10 -0.60
CA TYR A 22 -1.23 26.70 -0.34
C TYR A 22 -2.02 25.75 -1.24
N LEU A 23 -3.31 26.01 -1.49
CA LEU A 23 -4.10 25.19 -2.42
C LEU A 23 -3.55 25.27 -3.85
N HIS A 24 -3.12 26.46 -4.28
CA HIS A 24 -2.47 26.67 -5.57
C HIS A 24 -1.15 25.89 -5.68
N GLU A 25 -0.25 26.05 -4.71
CA GLU A 25 1.04 25.33 -4.65
C GLU A 25 0.84 23.82 -4.58
N TRP A 26 -0.08 23.36 -3.73
CA TRP A 26 -0.44 21.96 -3.59
C TRP A 26 -0.91 21.37 -4.93
N GLY A 27 -1.82 22.04 -5.63
CA GLY A 27 -2.35 21.57 -6.91
C GLY A 27 -1.29 21.53 -8.01
N GLN A 28 -0.49 22.58 -8.13
CA GLN A 28 0.61 22.65 -9.09
C GLN A 28 1.61 21.51 -8.89
N ASN A 29 2.00 21.26 -7.63
CA ASN A 29 2.94 20.20 -7.29
C ASN A 29 2.32 18.81 -7.48
N PHE A 30 1.10 18.60 -7.00
CA PHE A 30 0.37 17.34 -7.14
C PHE A 30 0.24 16.90 -8.61
N CYS A 31 -0.23 17.79 -9.49
CA CYS A 31 -0.51 17.41 -10.87
C CYS A 31 0.77 17.11 -11.67
N LYS A 32 1.85 17.87 -11.46
CA LYS A 32 3.17 17.59 -12.07
C LYS A 32 3.74 16.27 -11.58
N GLU A 33 3.71 16.05 -10.28
CA GLU A 33 4.27 14.86 -9.65
C GLU A 33 3.48 13.59 -9.99
N ARG A 34 2.13 13.68 -10.04
CA ARG A 34 1.27 12.59 -10.51
C ARG A 34 1.66 12.16 -11.91
N LYS A 35 1.80 13.13 -12.84
CA LYS A 35 2.19 12.84 -14.23
C LYS A 35 3.56 12.16 -14.31
N LYS A 36 4.55 12.66 -13.56
CA LYS A 36 5.89 12.05 -13.48
C LYS A 36 5.82 10.59 -13.01
N ARG A 37 5.09 10.33 -11.93
CA ARG A 37 4.95 8.98 -11.35
C ARG A 37 4.22 8.02 -12.28
N LEU A 38 3.12 8.44 -12.92
CA LEU A 38 2.38 7.61 -13.86
C LEU A 38 3.23 7.24 -15.08
N LYS A 39 4.03 8.18 -15.59
CA LYS A 39 5.00 7.91 -16.67
C LYS A 39 6.03 6.87 -16.25
N GLN A 40 6.58 6.99 -15.05
CA GLN A 40 7.53 6.00 -14.51
C GLN A 40 6.90 4.62 -14.36
N ILE A 41 5.68 4.54 -13.80
CA ILE A 41 4.93 3.27 -13.66
C ILE A 41 4.70 2.62 -15.03
N LYS A 42 4.33 3.42 -16.06
CA LYS A 42 4.16 2.89 -17.41
C LYS A 42 5.44 2.23 -17.92
N VAL A 43 6.58 2.88 -17.75
CA VAL A 43 7.90 2.31 -18.13
C VAL A 43 8.20 1.05 -17.33
N ASP A 44 8.05 1.09 -16.01
CA ASP A 44 8.39 -0.05 -15.14
C ASP A 44 7.48 -1.27 -15.34
N CYS A 45 6.22 -1.05 -15.71
CA CYS A 45 5.19 -2.08 -15.80
C CYS A 45 4.87 -2.55 -17.24
N ARG A 46 5.19 -1.75 -18.26
CA ARG A 46 4.87 -2.03 -19.68
C ARG A 46 6.05 -1.79 -20.64
N GLY A 47 7.16 -1.23 -20.17
CA GLY A 47 8.31 -0.83 -20.98
C GLY A 47 8.11 0.48 -21.75
N GLU A 48 9.19 1.04 -22.29
CA GLU A 48 9.21 2.37 -22.96
C GLU A 48 8.30 2.47 -24.20
N ASN A 49 7.96 1.34 -24.84
CA ASN A 49 7.10 1.29 -26.04
C ASN A 49 5.93 0.29 -25.92
N GLY A 50 5.62 -0.22 -24.73
CA GLY A 50 4.63 -1.30 -24.58
C GLY A 50 5.08 -2.67 -25.11
N VAL A 51 6.32 -2.77 -25.63
CA VAL A 51 6.87 -3.96 -26.30
C VAL A 51 7.50 -4.94 -25.30
N HIS A 52 7.64 -4.59 -24.02
CA HIS A 52 8.27 -5.46 -23.03
C HIS A 52 7.48 -5.58 -21.73
N LYS A 53 7.09 -6.83 -21.43
CA LYS A 53 6.56 -7.35 -20.16
C LYS A 53 5.22 -6.75 -19.73
N THR A 54 4.26 -7.63 -19.49
CA THR A 54 2.98 -7.27 -18.87
C THR A 54 3.12 -7.56 -17.38
N CYS A 55 3.52 -6.56 -16.61
CA CYS A 55 3.76 -6.73 -15.17
C CYS A 55 2.53 -6.34 -14.34
N SER A 56 2.27 -7.03 -13.23
CA SER A 56 1.29 -6.60 -12.23
C SER A 56 1.90 -5.59 -11.25
N GLY A 57 1.06 -4.80 -10.59
CA GLY A 57 1.49 -3.93 -9.48
C GLY A 57 1.97 -4.70 -8.24
N ASP A 58 1.76 -6.02 -8.20
CA ASP A 58 2.38 -6.89 -7.19
C ASP A 58 3.82 -7.26 -7.58
N GLY A 59 4.22 -7.04 -8.83
CA GLY A 59 5.55 -7.33 -9.35
C GLY A 59 5.65 -8.68 -10.05
N GLU A 60 4.53 -9.26 -10.48
CA GLU A 60 4.51 -10.50 -11.24
C GLU A 60 4.59 -10.21 -12.74
N ASP A 61 5.27 -11.06 -13.51
CA ASP A 61 5.20 -11.01 -14.98
C ASP A 61 4.06 -11.90 -15.47
N CYS A 62 2.97 -11.33 -15.99
CA CYS A 62 1.79 -12.11 -16.39
C CYS A 62 2.10 -13.16 -17.48
N ASN A 63 3.19 -13.02 -18.24
CA ASN A 63 3.56 -14.01 -19.27
C ASN A 63 4.62 -15.02 -18.81
N ASP A 64 5.47 -14.62 -17.87
CA ASP A 64 6.73 -15.32 -17.58
C ASP A 64 6.92 -15.68 -16.11
N ASN A 65 6.00 -15.30 -15.21
CA ASN A 65 6.11 -15.64 -13.80
C ASN A 65 5.91 -17.13 -13.55
N LEU A 66 5.30 -17.92 -14.43
CA LEU A 66 5.07 -19.35 -14.19
C LEU A 66 6.04 -20.22 -15.02
N PRO A 67 7.17 -20.68 -14.44
CA PRO A 67 8.20 -21.44 -15.15
C PRO A 67 7.75 -22.89 -15.40
N GLU A 68 8.36 -23.59 -16.37
CA GLU A 68 7.93 -24.92 -16.81
C GLU A 68 7.78 -25.97 -15.69
N ASP A 69 8.70 -25.99 -14.72
CA ASP A 69 8.57 -26.85 -13.55
C ASP A 69 7.79 -26.11 -12.45
N PRO A 70 6.55 -26.53 -12.13
CA PRO A 70 5.78 -25.92 -11.04
C PRO A 70 6.37 -26.21 -9.65
N SER A 71 7.46 -26.99 -9.56
CA SER A 71 8.27 -27.14 -8.35
C SER A 71 9.27 -26.01 -8.16
N ILE A 72 9.48 -25.17 -9.19
CA ILE A 72 10.25 -23.94 -9.12
C ILE A 72 9.26 -22.83 -8.84
N PHE A 73 9.31 -22.30 -7.62
CA PHE A 73 8.38 -21.28 -7.20
C PHE A 73 8.93 -19.92 -7.60
N PRO A 74 8.18 -19.17 -8.41
CA PRO A 74 8.69 -17.95 -8.96
C PRO A 74 8.77 -16.87 -7.90
N SER A 75 9.95 -16.28 -7.82
CA SER A 75 10.16 -14.90 -7.37
C SER A 75 9.23 -13.94 -8.14
N LEU A 76 9.14 -12.70 -7.65
CA LEU A 76 8.41 -11.65 -8.37
C LEU A 76 9.29 -11.12 -9.51
N ASN A 77 8.98 -11.51 -10.76
CA ASN A 77 9.85 -11.24 -11.92
C ASN A 77 9.78 -9.80 -12.48
N CYS A 78 8.91 -8.96 -11.93
CA CYS A 78 8.78 -7.53 -12.23
C CYS A 78 8.89 -6.64 -10.97
N PRO A 79 9.99 -6.72 -10.21
CA PRO A 79 10.10 -6.02 -8.93
C PRO A 79 10.11 -4.48 -9.08
N SER A 80 10.51 -3.95 -10.25
CA SER A 80 10.43 -2.51 -10.56
C SER A 80 8.99 -2.02 -10.57
N CYS A 81 8.12 -2.67 -11.34
CA CYS A 81 6.69 -2.37 -11.38
C CYS A 81 6.08 -2.47 -9.97
N GLY A 82 6.38 -3.58 -9.27
CA GLY A 82 5.89 -3.80 -7.91
C GLY A 82 6.27 -2.69 -6.93
N LYS A 83 7.50 -2.16 -7.02
CA LYS A 83 7.97 -1.04 -6.19
C LYS A 83 7.27 0.27 -6.57
N SER A 84 7.29 0.64 -7.84
CA SER A 84 6.72 1.90 -8.33
C SER A 84 5.21 1.99 -8.03
N CYS A 85 4.49 0.88 -8.20
CA CYS A 85 3.09 0.77 -7.83
C CYS A 85 2.86 0.91 -6.32
N GLY A 86 3.66 0.24 -5.48
CA GLY A 86 3.57 0.38 -4.03
C GLY A 86 3.83 1.81 -3.55
N PHE A 87 4.86 2.48 -4.09
CA PHE A 87 5.17 3.87 -3.78
C PHE A 87 4.06 4.82 -4.21
N TYR A 88 3.53 4.63 -5.42
CA TYR A 88 2.44 5.45 -5.92
C TYR A 88 1.15 5.26 -5.12
N LYS A 89 0.77 4.02 -4.77
CA LYS A 89 -0.39 3.71 -3.93
C LYS A 89 -0.32 4.44 -2.58
N LYS A 90 0.85 4.43 -1.92
CA LYS A 90 1.05 5.18 -0.67
C LYS A 90 0.92 6.69 -0.90
N TRP A 91 1.61 7.20 -1.91
CA TRP A 91 1.61 8.63 -2.22
C TRP A 91 0.22 9.15 -2.57
N ILE A 92 -0.53 8.45 -3.43
CA ILE A 92 -1.85 8.90 -3.89
C ILE A 92 -2.88 8.88 -2.75
N ASN A 93 -2.80 7.91 -1.83
CA ASN A 93 -3.66 7.87 -0.64
C ASN A 93 -3.39 9.06 0.30
N ILE A 94 -2.12 9.42 0.53
CA ILE A 94 -1.77 10.62 1.30
C ILE A 94 -2.34 11.87 0.62
N LYS A 95 -2.22 11.96 -0.71
CA LYS A 95 -2.78 13.08 -1.48
C LYS A 95 -4.30 13.13 -1.46
N LYS A 96 -4.99 11.98 -1.38
CA LYS A 96 -6.44 11.92 -1.15
C LYS A 96 -6.81 12.60 0.17
N ASP A 97 -6.13 12.25 1.25
CA ASP A 97 -6.42 12.79 2.59
C ASP A 97 -6.13 14.30 2.67
N GLU A 98 -5.01 14.74 2.12
CA GLU A 98 -4.68 16.17 2.00
C GLU A 98 -5.78 16.93 1.23
N PHE A 99 -6.19 16.41 0.07
CA PHE A 99 -7.25 17.02 -0.74
C PHE A 99 -8.58 17.08 0.00
N LEU A 100 -9.01 16.01 0.67
CA LEU A 100 -10.27 15.97 1.40
C LEU A 100 -10.30 17.02 2.52
N LYS A 101 -9.17 17.22 3.22
CA LYS A 101 -9.03 18.30 4.23
C LYS A 101 -9.11 19.68 3.60
N GLN A 102 -8.39 19.91 2.51
CA GLN A 102 -8.45 21.18 1.77
C GLN A 102 -9.87 21.47 1.31
N LYS A 103 -10.56 20.47 0.73
CA LYS A 103 -11.95 20.57 0.26
C LYS A 103 -12.92 20.94 1.39
N LYS A 104 -12.76 20.34 2.58
CA LYS A 104 -13.60 20.63 3.75
C LYS A 104 -13.47 22.09 4.23
N GLU A 105 -12.27 22.65 4.21
CA GLU A 105 -12.02 24.01 4.68
C GLU A 105 -12.37 25.10 3.65
N TYR A 106 -12.48 24.75 2.36
CA TYR A 106 -12.59 25.70 1.25
C TYR A 106 -13.68 26.75 1.44
N THR A 107 -14.93 26.33 1.73
CA THR A 107 -16.08 27.23 1.86
C THR A 107 -15.87 28.26 2.98
N GLY A 108 -15.40 27.81 4.15
CA GLY A 108 -15.14 28.70 5.27
C GLY A 108 -13.99 29.67 5.00
N GLN A 109 -12.99 29.28 4.22
CA GLN A 109 -11.88 30.15 3.83
C GLN A 109 -12.30 31.16 2.76
N LYS A 110 -13.20 30.77 1.85
CA LYS A 110 -13.80 31.67 0.86
C LYS A 110 -14.60 32.79 1.55
N ASP A 111 -15.44 32.45 2.52
CA ASP A 111 -16.22 33.45 3.28
C ASP A 111 -15.33 34.43 4.07
N LYS A 112 -14.22 33.93 4.63
CA LYS A 112 -13.24 34.77 5.33
C LYS A 112 -12.47 35.70 4.39
N CYS A 113 -12.17 35.21 3.19
CA CYS A 113 -11.42 35.96 2.19
C CYS A 113 -12.18 37.21 1.69
N GLU A 114 -13.51 37.19 1.65
CA GLU A 114 -14.34 38.38 1.36
C GLU A 114 -14.20 39.50 2.41
N LYS A 115 -13.71 39.17 3.62
CA LYS A 115 -13.50 40.10 4.73
C LYS A 115 -12.02 40.50 4.91
N GLY A 116 -11.15 40.09 4.00
CA GLY A 116 -9.69 40.30 4.07
C GLY A 116 -9.21 41.69 3.62
N SER A 117 -7.91 41.77 3.27
CA SER A 117 -7.30 42.95 2.63
C SER A 117 -7.98 43.25 1.27
N GLU A 118 -7.74 44.44 0.71
CA GLU A 118 -8.33 44.80 -0.59
C GLU A 118 -7.87 43.83 -1.70
N GLY A 119 -6.59 43.44 -1.71
CA GLY A 119 -6.05 42.42 -2.62
C GLY A 119 -6.71 41.04 -2.43
N ALA A 120 -6.91 40.61 -1.19
CA ALA A 120 -7.62 39.37 -0.88
C ALA A 120 -9.08 39.40 -1.38
N LYS A 121 -9.79 40.52 -1.20
CA LYS A 121 -11.15 40.71 -1.70
C LYS A 121 -11.22 40.66 -3.21
N GLU A 122 -10.27 41.29 -3.88
CA GLU A 122 -10.16 41.27 -5.34
C GLU A 122 -9.95 39.85 -5.85
N PHE A 123 -9.02 39.11 -5.26
CA PHE A 123 -8.84 37.68 -5.55
C PHE A 123 -10.12 36.87 -5.30
N CYS A 124 -10.79 37.10 -4.17
CA CYS A 124 -12.04 36.40 -3.83
C CYS A 124 -13.16 36.59 -4.85
N LYS A 125 -13.26 37.78 -5.46
CA LYS A 125 -14.23 38.02 -6.55
C LYS A 125 -13.98 37.10 -7.75
N THR A 126 -12.73 36.73 -8.01
CA THR A 126 -12.36 35.79 -9.09
C THR A 126 -12.78 34.35 -8.77
N LEU A 127 -12.77 33.98 -7.48
CA LEU A 127 -13.24 32.68 -6.97
C LEU A 127 -14.75 32.48 -7.06
N LYS A 128 -15.56 33.49 -7.43
CA LYS A 128 -17.01 33.29 -7.65
C LYS A 128 -17.31 32.19 -8.66
N THR A 129 -16.40 31.96 -9.60
CA THR A 129 -16.48 30.89 -10.60
C THR A 129 -15.95 29.54 -10.11
N CYS A 130 -15.38 29.46 -8.90
CA CYS A 130 -14.92 28.23 -8.25
C CYS A 130 -15.83 27.97 -7.04
N THR A 131 -16.76 27.02 -7.15
CA THR A 131 -17.70 26.73 -6.06
C THR A 131 -17.02 25.97 -4.93
N ASP A 132 -16.04 25.13 -5.23
CA ASP A 132 -15.26 24.37 -4.27
C ASP A 132 -13.77 24.28 -4.63
N ALA A 133 -13.03 23.48 -3.84
CA ALA A 133 -11.60 23.23 -4.08
C ALA A 133 -11.34 22.48 -5.39
N ALA A 134 -12.26 21.62 -5.85
CA ALA A 134 -12.09 20.88 -7.09
C ALA A 134 -12.10 21.84 -8.29
N ASP A 135 -13.11 22.73 -8.35
CA ASP A 135 -13.21 23.75 -9.40
C ASP A 135 -11.98 24.66 -9.46
N PHE A 136 -11.40 24.96 -8.29
CA PHE A 136 -10.19 25.76 -8.20
C PHE A 136 -8.98 25.03 -8.81
N LEU A 137 -8.78 23.76 -8.45
CA LEU A 137 -7.65 22.96 -8.90
C LEU A 137 -7.72 22.66 -10.40
N GLU A 138 -8.91 22.42 -10.95
CA GLU A 138 -9.09 22.19 -12.39
C GLU A 138 -8.72 23.40 -13.26
N LYS A 139 -8.70 24.60 -12.68
CA LYS A 139 -8.24 25.82 -13.38
C LYS A 139 -6.73 25.96 -13.43
N LEU A 140 -5.99 25.21 -12.61
CA LEU A 140 -4.53 25.25 -12.59
C LEU A 140 -3.96 24.55 -13.83
N GLY A 141 -3.05 25.22 -14.52
CA GLY A 141 -2.48 24.79 -15.80
C GLY A 141 -1.96 23.36 -15.80
N PRO A 142 -1.12 22.94 -14.83
CA PRO A 142 -0.64 21.56 -14.79
C PRO A 142 -1.72 20.52 -14.49
N CYS A 143 -2.86 20.94 -13.93
CA CYS A 143 -4.00 20.10 -13.60
C CYS A 143 -5.06 20.08 -14.71
N LYS A 144 -4.89 20.89 -15.77
CA LYS A 144 -5.80 20.84 -16.92
C LYS A 144 -5.58 19.53 -17.65
N THR A 145 -6.65 18.77 -17.78
CA THR A 145 -6.75 17.63 -18.68
C THR A 145 -6.68 18.15 -20.12
N ASN A 146 -5.47 18.29 -20.64
CA ASN A 146 -5.31 18.46 -22.07
C ASN A 146 -5.68 17.11 -22.70
N ASN A 147 -6.86 17.02 -23.32
CA ASN A 147 -7.34 15.86 -24.10
C ASN A 147 -6.39 15.41 -25.24
N ASN A 148 -5.19 15.99 -25.34
CA ASN A 148 -4.22 15.81 -26.42
C ASN A 148 -2.88 15.24 -25.92
N VAL A 149 -2.77 14.77 -24.68
CA VAL A 149 -1.51 14.17 -24.18
C VAL A 149 -1.63 12.65 -24.23
N GLU A 150 -1.03 12.05 -25.26
CA GLU A 150 -0.85 10.59 -25.44
C GLU A 150 -0.08 9.89 -24.29
N GLU A 151 0.30 10.63 -23.24
CA GLU A 151 1.07 10.14 -22.10
C GLU A 151 0.21 9.70 -20.91
N ASP A 152 -1.02 10.21 -20.78
CA ASP A 152 -1.99 9.64 -19.84
C ASP A 152 -2.66 8.47 -20.57
N ASN A 153 -2.42 7.25 -20.09
CA ASN A 153 -3.29 6.14 -20.45
C ASN A 153 -4.71 6.59 -20.10
N GLY A 154 -5.62 6.75 -21.07
CA GLY A 154 -6.90 7.46 -20.92
C GLY A 154 -7.85 6.98 -19.81
N GLU A 155 -7.41 6.00 -19.03
CA GLU A 155 -8.04 5.39 -17.87
C GLU A 155 -7.65 6.08 -16.53
N ASP A 156 -6.44 6.66 -16.42
CA ASP A 156 -5.96 7.37 -15.22
C ASP A 156 -6.43 8.84 -15.17
N LYS A 157 -7.74 9.05 -15.35
CA LYS A 157 -8.36 10.37 -15.49
C LYS A 157 -8.21 11.23 -14.23
N LEU A 158 -7.79 12.49 -14.42
CA LEU A 158 -7.77 13.52 -13.38
C LEU A 158 -9.11 14.27 -13.36
N ASP A 159 -9.84 14.15 -12.25
CA ASP A 159 -11.18 14.74 -12.03
C ASP A 159 -11.38 15.01 -10.52
N PHE A 160 -11.11 16.23 -10.07
CA PHE A 160 -11.18 16.56 -8.65
C PHE A 160 -12.64 16.59 -8.13
N THR A 161 -13.62 16.70 -9.03
CA THR A 161 -15.05 16.58 -8.66
C THR A 161 -15.39 15.15 -8.24
N ASN A 162 -14.60 14.16 -8.71
CA ASN A 162 -14.72 12.76 -8.35
C ASN A 162 -13.45 12.19 -7.68
N PRO A 163 -13.26 12.44 -6.37
CA PRO A 163 -12.06 12.01 -5.64
C PRO A 163 -11.86 10.49 -5.66
N GLU A 164 -12.96 9.72 -5.67
CA GLU A 164 -12.93 8.26 -5.71
C GLU A 164 -12.41 7.69 -7.04
N LYS A 165 -12.36 8.51 -8.10
CA LYS A 165 -11.75 8.14 -9.39
C LYS A 165 -10.36 8.74 -9.59
N THR A 166 -10.10 9.90 -8.98
CA THR A 166 -8.82 10.60 -9.12
C THR A 166 -7.71 10.00 -8.26
N PHE A 167 -8.05 9.68 -7.01
CA PHE A 167 -7.09 9.20 -6.03
C PHE A 167 -7.12 7.68 -5.90
N VAL A 168 -6.89 7.02 -7.02
CA VAL A 168 -6.85 5.55 -7.14
C VAL A 168 -5.44 5.07 -7.48
N PRO A 169 -5.12 3.79 -7.23
CA PRO A 169 -3.93 3.17 -7.80
C PRO A 169 -3.89 3.35 -9.32
N ALA A 170 -2.69 3.43 -9.90
CA ALA A 170 -2.54 3.60 -11.34
C ALA A 170 -3.03 2.35 -12.08
N THR A 171 -3.71 2.51 -13.22
CA THR A 171 -4.23 1.38 -13.99
C THR A 171 -3.15 0.36 -14.40
N ASN A 172 -1.93 0.83 -14.71
CA ASN A 172 -0.83 -0.08 -15.04
C ASN A 172 -0.38 -0.98 -13.87
N CYS A 173 -0.83 -0.68 -12.64
CA CYS A 173 -0.57 -1.46 -11.44
C CYS A 173 -1.61 -2.57 -11.19
N ASP A 174 -2.57 -2.75 -12.08
CA ASP A 174 -3.58 -3.79 -11.92
C ASP A 174 -2.95 -5.19 -11.81
N PRO A 175 -3.60 -6.12 -11.07
CA PRO A 175 -3.21 -7.52 -11.05
C PRO A 175 -3.29 -8.15 -12.45
N CYS A 176 -2.62 -9.28 -12.62
CA CYS A 176 -2.79 -10.06 -13.85
C CYS A 176 -4.24 -10.58 -13.94
N SER A 177 -4.85 -10.51 -15.12
CA SER A 177 -6.14 -11.16 -15.42
C SER A 177 -5.96 -12.63 -15.83
N GLU A 178 -4.78 -12.94 -16.37
CA GLU A 178 -4.34 -14.30 -16.72
C GLU A 178 -2.84 -14.45 -16.51
N PHE A 179 -2.39 -15.68 -16.28
CA PHE A 179 -0.98 -16.05 -16.32
C PHE A 179 -0.72 -17.01 -17.48
N LYS A 180 0.36 -16.78 -18.24
CA LYS A 180 0.88 -17.80 -19.16
C LYS A 180 1.84 -18.73 -18.44
N VAL A 181 1.65 -20.01 -18.66
CA VAL A 181 2.48 -21.10 -18.16
C VAL A 181 3.48 -21.46 -19.26
N LYS A 182 4.77 -21.46 -18.95
CA LYS A 182 5.78 -21.96 -19.88
C LYS A 182 5.63 -23.47 -20.01
N CYS A 183 5.33 -23.98 -21.20
CA CYS A 183 5.12 -25.41 -21.41
C CYS A 183 6.15 -26.00 -22.37
N LYS A 184 6.65 -27.20 -22.07
CA LYS A 184 7.59 -27.89 -22.94
C LYS A 184 6.86 -28.49 -24.14
N ASN A 185 7.27 -28.13 -25.35
CA ASN A 185 6.69 -28.66 -26.60
C ASN A 185 5.14 -28.52 -26.65
N GLY A 186 4.58 -27.48 -26.03
CA GLY A 186 3.13 -27.26 -25.98
C GLY A 186 2.37 -28.16 -25.01
N VAL A 187 3.06 -29.02 -24.25
CA VAL A 187 2.47 -29.91 -23.25
C VAL A 187 2.81 -29.41 -21.85
N CYS A 188 1.78 -29.00 -21.12
CA CYS A 188 1.90 -28.55 -19.74
C CYS A 188 1.58 -29.74 -18.81
N THR A 189 2.59 -30.40 -18.25
CA THR A 189 2.38 -31.51 -17.32
C THR A 189 2.11 -30.99 -15.91
N GLY A 190 0.85 -30.76 -15.58
CA GLY A 190 0.42 -30.48 -14.21
C GLY A 190 0.49 -31.73 -13.35
N GLY A 191 1.08 -31.63 -12.15
CA GLY A 191 1.16 -32.75 -11.21
C GLY A 191 -0.19 -33.23 -10.66
N VAL A 192 -0.23 -34.53 -10.30
CA VAL A 192 -1.20 -35.37 -9.54
C VAL A 192 -2.70 -35.32 -9.92
N THR A 193 -3.26 -34.20 -10.34
CA THR A 193 -4.61 -34.17 -10.93
C THR A 193 -4.47 -34.17 -12.45
N LYS A 194 -5.00 -35.21 -13.09
CA LYS A 194 -5.21 -35.32 -14.55
C LYS A 194 -6.19 -34.26 -15.06
N GLY A 195 -5.88 -32.99 -14.89
CA GLY A 195 -6.52 -31.86 -15.56
C GLY A 195 -5.45 -31.20 -16.41
N ASN A 196 -5.44 -31.50 -17.71
CA ASN A 196 -4.51 -30.86 -18.63
C ASN A 196 -4.60 -29.34 -18.47
N CYS A 197 -3.47 -28.64 -18.35
CA CYS A 197 -3.39 -27.20 -18.55
C CYS A 197 -3.57 -26.91 -20.06
N ASN A 198 -4.73 -27.28 -20.62
CA ASN A 198 -5.04 -27.17 -22.04
C ASN A 198 -5.05 -25.68 -22.40
N GLY A 199 -3.99 -25.22 -23.06
CA GLY A 199 -3.84 -23.83 -23.51
C GLY A 199 -2.72 -23.04 -22.87
N GLY A 200 -2.06 -23.56 -21.82
CA GLY A 200 -0.91 -22.89 -21.20
C GLY A 200 -1.26 -21.55 -20.54
N THR A 201 -2.51 -21.35 -20.14
CA THR A 201 -3.01 -20.15 -19.48
C THR A 201 -3.78 -20.50 -18.22
N ILE A 202 -3.62 -19.71 -17.17
CA ILE A 202 -4.39 -19.78 -15.92
C ILE A 202 -5.23 -18.52 -15.81
N THR A 203 -6.52 -18.68 -15.54
CA THR A 203 -7.50 -17.60 -15.40
C THR A 203 -8.29 -17.77 -14.11
N GLU A 204 -9.07 -16.75 -13.74
CA GLU A 204 -9.99 -16.82 -12.59
C GLU A 204 -10.96 -18.02 -12.65
N LYS A 205 -11.44 -18.36 -13.86
CA LYS A 205 -12.40 -19.46 -14.08
C LYS A 205 -11.81 -20.82 -13.69
N ASP A 206 -10.49 -20.97 -13.77
CA ASP A 206 -9.81 -22.20 -13.36
C ASP A 206 -9.81 -22.33 -11.83
N ILE A 207 -9.77 -21.20 -11.11
CA ILE A 207 -9.89 -21.13 -9.65
C ILE A 207 -11.32 -21.39 -9.18
N GLU A 208 -12.33 -20.95 -9.94
CA GLU A 208 -13.73 -21.20 -9.60
C GLU A 208 -14.11 -22.68 -9.63
N LYS A 209 -13.60 -23.41 -10.63
CA LYS A 209 -13.91 -24.82 -10.87
C LYS A 209 -13.17 -25.79 -9.93
N MET A 210 -12.36 -25.27 -9.01
CA MET A 210 -11.66 -26.10 -8.04
C MET A 210 -12.61 -26.69 -7.02
N ASN A 211 -12.46 -27.99 -6.79
CA ASN A 211 -13.15 -28.71 -5.71
C ASN A 211 -12.42 -28.59 -4.36
N ASP A 212 -11.19 -28.07 -4.32
CA ASP A 212 -10.42 -27.85 -3.10
C ASP A 212 -10.58 -26.41 -2.61
N LEU A 213 -11.55 -26.19 -1.71
CA LEU A 213 -11.83 -24.90 -1.06
C LEU A 213 -11.19 -24.78 0.32
N ASN A 214 -10.44 -25.79 0.78
CA ASN A 214 -9.86 -25.81 2.14
C ASN A 214 -8.62 -24.92 2.30
N GLY A 215 -8.32 -24.09 1.29
CA GLY A 215 -7.13 -23.24 1.24
C GLY A 215 -7.42 -21.74 1.17
N ASN A 216 -8.64 -21.28 1.48
CA ASN A 216 -8.97 -19.86 1.51
C ASN A 216 -8.15 -19.11 2.57
N ILE A 217 -7.82 -17.86 2.26
CA ILE A 217 -7.05 -16.97 3.15
C ILE A 217 -7.87 -15.71 3.40
N ASP A 218 -8.16 -15.48 4.67
CA ASP A 218 -8.80 -14.25 5.13
C ASP A 218 -7.73 -13.34 5.74
N MET A 219 -7.79 -12.05 5.44
CA MET A 219 -6.89 -11.06 6.02
C MET A 219 -7.64 -9.79 6.41
N LEU A 220 -7.39 -9.29 7.61
CA LEU A 220 -7.88 -7.98 8.05
C LEU A 220 -6.89 -6.89 7.62
N VAL A 221 -7.38 -5.85 6.96
CA VAL A 221 -6.57 -4.73 6.50
C VAL A 221 -7.06 -3.42 7.13
N SER A 222 -6.15 -2.54 7.51
CA SER A 222 -6.51 -1.18 7.91
C SER A 222 -6.91 -0.36 6.70
N ASP A 223 -8.22 -0.27 6.48
CA ASP A 223 -8.85 0.54 5.44
C ASP A 223 -10.25 0.96 5.91
N ASP A 224 -10.79 2.05 5.37
CA ASP A 224 -12.16 2.44 5.71
C ASP A 224 -13.15 1.46 5.08
N ASN A 225 -14.16 1.07 5.84
CA ASN A 225 -15.27 0.26 5.35
C ASN A 225 -16.56 1.08 5.45
N PRO A 226 -16.85 1.92 4.44
CA PRO A 226 -17.96 2.86 4.52
C PRO A 226 -19.33 2.18 4.53
N ASN A 227 -19.47 0.97 3.96
CA ASN A 227 -20.76 0.26 3.88
C ASN A 227 -20.87 -0.95 4.82
N GLY A 228 -19.82 -1.25 5.59
CA GLY A 228 -19.78 -2.37 6.55
C GLY A 228 -19.56 -1.93 7.99
N ASN A 229 -19.49 -2.92 8.89
CA ASN A 229 -19.12 -2.67 10.28
C ASN A 229 -17.64 -2.25 10.34
N LYS A 230 -17.40 -0.96 10.59
CA LYS A 230 -16.06 -0.47 10.93
C LYS A 230 -15.56 -1.29 12.13
N PHE A 231 -14.42 -1.96 11.99
CA PHE A 231 -13.77 -2.80 13.01
C PHE A 231 -14.26 -4.25 13.18
N ASP A 232 -14.93 -4.83 12.18
CA ASP A 232 -15.21 -6.28 12.23
C ASP A 232 -13.91 -7.11 12.34
N GLY A 233 -13.92 -8.13 13.21
CA GLY A 233 -12.72 -8.89 13.60
C GLY A 233 -11.74 -8.18 14.55
N LEU A 234 -11.84 -6.86 14.75
CA LEU A 234 -10.98 -6.06 15.65
C LEU A 234 -11.76 -5.04 16.49
N GLN A 235 -12.86 -5.48 17.10
CA GLN A 235 -13.77 -4.62 17.85
C GLN A 235 -13.09 -3.84 19.00
N ALA A 236 -12.07 -4.40 19.66
CA ALA A 236 -11.33 -3.71 20.70
C ALA A 236 -10.52 -2.50 20.19
N CYS A 237 -10.33 -2.38 18.88
CA CYS A 237 -9.69 -1.23 18.25
C CYS A 237 -10.61 -0.02 18.07
N ARG A 238 -11.91 -0.18 18.33
CA ARG A 238 -12.86 0.93 18.31
C ARG A 238 -12.49 1.93 19.42
N GLY A 239 -12.29 3.19 19.04
CA GLY A 239 -11.91 4.25 20.00
C GLY A 239 -10.44 4.19 20.46
N ALA A 240 -9.64 3.21 20.03
CA ALA A 240 -8.19 3.18 20.32
C ALA A 240 -7.41 4.24 19.51
N GLY A 241 -8.03 4.77 18.45
CA GLY A 241 -7.43 5.79 17.58
C GLY A 241 -6.18 5.31 16.83
N ILE A 242 -5.99 3.99 16.70
CA ILE A 242 -4.89 3.36 15.94
C ILE A 242 -5.25 3.27 14.46
N PHE A 243 -6.46 2.78 14.17
CA PHE A 243 -6.98 2.60 12.82
C PHE A 243 -8.23 3.45 12.62
N THR A 244 -8.52 3.85 11.38
CA THR A 244 -9.75 4.53 10.98
C THR A 244 -10.89 3.55 10.70
N GLY A 245 -10.52 2.33 10.28
CA GLY A 245 -11.40 1.23 9.96
C GLY A 245 -10.59 -0.04 9.74
N ILE A 246 -11.31 -1.15 9.69
CA ILE A 246 -10.77 -2.47 9.34
C ILE A 246 -11.70 -3.10 8.32
N LYS A 247 -11.11 -3.66 7.27
CA LYS A 247 -11.79 -4.37 6.20
C LYS A 247 -11.28 -5.79 6.14
N GLU A 248 -12.20 -6.73 5.97
CA GLU A 248 -11.87 -8.13 5.70
C GLU A 248 -11.67 -8.31 4.19
N ASN A 249 -10.51 -8.82 3.79
CA ASN A 249 -10.21 -9.22 2.42
C ASN A 249 -10.11 -10.74 2.37
N LYS A 250 -11.07 -11.39 1.71
CA LYS A 250 -11.10 -12.85 1.53
C LYS A 250 -10.48 -13.25 0.21
N TRP A 251 -9.69 -14.31 0.23
CA TRP A 251 -8.99 -14.84 -0.94
C TRP A 251 -9.30 -16.30 -1.12
N LYS A 252 -9.84 -16.65 -2.29
CA LYS A 252 -10.00 -18.03 -2.72
C LYS A 252 -8.71 -18.48 -3.38
N CYS A 253 -7.99 -19.40 -2.73
CA CYS A 253 -6.68 -19.86 -3.17
C CYS A 253 -6.66 -21.35 -3.46
N GLY A 254 -5.85 -21.75 -4.43
CA GLY A 254 -6.04 -23.02 -5.12
C GLY A 254 -4.85 -23.48 -5.93
N LYS A 255 -4.74 -24.79 -6.17
CA LYS A 255 -3.70 -25.34 -7.05
C LYS A 255 -4.22 -25.48 -8.48
N VAL A 256 -3.74 -24.64 -9.40
CA VAL A 256 -3.99 -24.75 -10.85
C VAL A 256 -2.68 -25.09 -11.57
N CYS A 257 -2.70 -26.13 -12.40
CA CYS A 257 -1.55 -26.54 -13.20
C CYS A 257 -0.23 -26.75 -12.40
N GLY A 258 -0.35 -27.06 -11.10
CA GLY A 258 0.79 -27.23 -10.21
C GLY A 258 1.17 -25.98 -9.40
N TYR A 259 0.63 -24.80 -9.69
CA TYR A 259 0.91 -23.54 -8.99
C TYR A 259 -0.20 -23.19 -8.00
N ASN A 260 0.19 -22.60 -6.87
CA ASN A 260 -0.75 -22.03 -5.91
C ASN A 260 -1.08 -20.59 -6.32
N VAL A 261 -2.30 -20.40 -6.80
CA VAL A 261 -2.85 -19.11 -7.26
C VAL A 261 -4.08 -18.73 -6.45
N CYS A 262 -4.37 -17.44 -6.38
CA CYS A 262 -5.42 -16.87 -5.56
C CYS A 262 -6.21 -15.85 -6.36
N LYS A 263 -7.49 -15.71 -6.02
CA LYS A 263 -8.36 -14.63 -6.48
C LYS A 263 -9.09 -13.99 -5.29
N PRO A 264 -9.45 -12.72 -5.34
CA PRO A 264 -10.29 -12.13 -4.31
C PRO A 264 -11.69 -12.76 -4.37
N GLU A 265 -12.26 -13.06 -3.20
CA GLU A 265 -13.67 -13.44 -3.10
C GLU A 265 -14.50 -12.14 -3.10
N ASN A 266 -15.33 -11.96 -4.12
CA ASN A 266 -16.18 -10.77 -4.22
C ASN A 266 -17.18 -10.76 -3.06
N SER A 267 -16.95 -9.96 -2.02
CA SER A 267 -18.03 -9.54 -1.14
C SER A 267 -18.86 -8.48 -1.88
N ASN A 268 -19.91 -8.94 -2.57
CA ASN A 268 -21.03 -8.13 -3.06
C ASN A 268 -20.68 -6.70 -3.52
N GLY A 269 -20.05 -6.54 -4.67
CA GLY A 269 -19.98 -5.26 -5.37
C GLY A 269 -19.15 -4.16 -4.69
N GLU A 270 -18.49 -4.43 -3.56
CA GLU A 270 -17.50 -3.51 -3.01
C GLU A 270 -16.15 -3.72 -3.66
N ASN A 271 -15.62 -2.65 -4.25
CA ASN A 271 -14.28 -2.61 -4.78
C ASN A 271 -13.29 -3.01 -3.66
N VAL A 272 -12.64 -4.16 -3.80
CA VAL A 272 -11.30 -4.33 -3.22
C VAL A 272 -10.49 -3.15 -3.77
N SER A 273 -10.01 -2.28 -2.89
CA SER A 273 -9.42 -0.96 -3.20
C SER A 273 -8.90 -0.82 -4.64
N GLY A 274 -9.63 -0.07 -5.48
CA GLY A 274 -9.20 0.31 -6.83
C GLY A 274 -9.67 -0.55 -8.01
N LYS A 275 -10.98 -0.74 -8.24
CA LYS A 275 -11.44 -0.95 -9.62
C LYS A 275 -11.44 0.39 -10.35
N PRO A 276 -10.48 0.57 -11.25
CA PRO A 276 -10.80 0.40 -12.66
C PRO A 276 -9.76 -0.50 -13.36
N ASN A 277 -10.23 -1.62 -13.92
CA ASN A 277 -9.74 -2.26 -15.16
C ASN A 277 -9.04 -3.64 -15.12
N GLY A 278 -8.92 -4.27 -13.95
CA GLY A 278 -8.72 -5.73 -13.87
C GLY A 278 -10.04 -6.50 -13.89
N GLU A 279 -10.55 -6.92 -15.05
CA GLU A 279 -11.55 -7.99 -15.09
C GLU A 279 -10.90 -9.26 -14.53
N ASN A 280 -11.43 -9.79 -13.42
CA ASN A 280 -11.10 -11.12 -12.91
C ASN A 280 -9.64 -11.29 -12.43
N PRO A 281 -9.19 -10.50 -11.44
CA PRO A 281 -7.79 -10.49 -11.01
C PRO A 281 -7.39 -11.84 -10.39
N ILE A 282 -6.22 -12.32 -10.78
CA ILE A 282 -5.55 -13.47 -10.20
C ILE A 282 -4.12 -13.10 -9.80
N ILE A 283 -3.65 -13.69 -8.72
CA ILE A 283 -2.28 -13.51 -8.22
C ILE A 283 -1.71 -14.86 -7.80
N THR A 284 -0.39 -14.97 -7.72
CA THR A 284 0.28 -16.10 -7.07
C THR A 284 0.20 -15.98 -5.55
N ILE A 285 0.37 -17.11 -4.85
CA ILE A 285 0.51 -17.10 -3.39
C ILE A 285 1.68 -16.20 -2.91
N THR A 286 2.74 -16.08 -3.71
CA THR A 286 3.90 -15.23 -3.42
C THR A 286 3.52 -13.74 -3.44
N ALA A 287 2.74 -13.29 -4.43
CA ALA A 287 2.18 -11.94 -4.45
C ALA A 287 1.21 -11.70 -3.28
N LEU A 288 0.41 -12.70 -2.89
CA LEU A 288 -0.47 -12.58 -1.72
C LEU A 288 0.33 -12.42 -0.42
N VAL A 289 1.44 -13.16 -0.25
CA VAL A 289 2.38 -12.98 0.87
C VAL A 289 2.92 -11.54 0.87
N LYS A 290 3.36 -11.02 -0.28
CA LYS A 290 3.84 -9.63 -0.37
C LYS A 290 2.76 -8.63 0.06
N ARG A 291 1.52 -8.76 -0.44
CA ARG A 291 0.39 -7.89 -0.04
C ARG A 291 0.13 -7.94 1.46
N TRP A 292 0.11 -9.14 2.04
CA TRP A 292 -0.10 -9.27 3.48
C TRP A 292 1.01 -8.59 4.27
N LEU A 293 2.28 -8.73 3.84
CA LEU A 293 3.41 -8.05 4.45
C LEU A 293 3.29 -6.52 4.36
N GLU A 294 2.84 -5.97 3.23
CA GLU A 294 2.59 -4.53 3.08
C GLU A 294 1.59 -4.01 4.13
N TYR A 295 0.45 -4.69 4.29
CA TYR A 295 -0.54 -4.34 5.30
C TYR A 295 -0.02 -4.55 6.73
N PHE A 296 0.68 -5.65 6.97
CA PHE A 296 1.28 -5.95 8.28
C PHE A 296 2.25 -4.86 8.72
N PHE A 297 3.16 -4.42 7.84
CA PHE A 297 4.13 -3.38 8.17
C PHE A 297 3.47 -2.02 8.38
N ASP A 298 2.46 -1.66 7.59
CA ASP A 298 1.72 -0.42 7.77
C ASP A 298 1.01 -0.39 9.14
N ASP A 299 0.28 -1.44 9.47
CA ASP A 299 -0.38 -1.60 10.76
C ASP A 299 0.61 -1.61 11.93
N TYR A 300 1.69 -2.39 11.81
CA TYR A 300 2.74 -2.47 12.81
C TYR A 300 3.35 -1.10 13.11
N ASN A 301 3.58 -0.28 12.07
CA ASN A 301 4.10 1.08 12.23
C ASN A 301 3.10 2.00 12.95
N LYS A 302 1.80 1.96 12.60
CA LYS A 302 0.74 2.73 13.30
C LYS A 302 0.65 2.35 14.77
N ILE A 303 0.64 1.05 15.05
CA ILE A 303 0.60 0.52 16.42
C ILE A 303 1.84 0.96 17.20
N LYS A 304 3.04 0.79 16.63
CA LYS A 304 4.30 1.17 17.27
C LYS A 304 4.34 2.66 17.61
N GLN A 305 3.83 3.53 16.73
CA GLN A 305 3.71 4.96 17.02
C GLN A 305 2.79 5.19 18.23
N LYS A 306 1.60 4.55 18.27
CA LYS A 306 0.66 4.69 19.39
C LYS A 306 1.19 4.15 20.72
N ILE A 307 1.84 2.98 20.73
CA ILE A 307 2.47 2.42 21.94
C ILE A 307 3.61 3.31 22.45
N SER A 308 4.35 4.01 21.57
CA SER A 308 5.41 4.93 22.01
C SER A 308 4.90 6.09 22.87
N HIS A 309 3.62 6.45 22.71
CA HIS A 309 2.94 7.44 23.56
C HIS A 309 2.45 6.84 24.89
N CYS A 310 2.12 5.54 24.92
CA CYS A 310 1.78 4.85 26.16
C CYS A 310 2.92 4.90 27.19
N THR A 311 4.18 4.87 26.73
CA THR A 311 5.33 5.01 27.65
C THR A 311 5.39 6.40 28.32
N LYS A 312 4.62 7.39 27.83
CA LYS A 312 4.69 8.79 28.27
C LYS A 312 3.43 9.26 29.04
N ASN A 313 2.22 8.85 28.62
CA ASN A 313 0.95 9.32 29.19
C ASN A 313 -0.01 8.12 29.42
N GLY A 314 -0.62 8.02 30.60
CA GLY A 314 -1.49 6.89 31.00
C GLY A 314 -2.96 6.96 30.54
N GLU A 315 -3.38 8.01 29.82
CA GLU A 315 -4.78 8.14 29.37
C GLU A 315 -5.07 7.34 28.09
N GLY A 316 -6.12 6.51 28.10
CA GLY A 316 -6.57 5.71 26.95
C GLY A 316 -5.80 4.41 26.70
N PHE A 317 -4.90 4.02 27.63
CA PHE A 317 -4.04 2.86 27.48
C PHE A 317 -4.79 1.52 27.36
N THR A 318 -5.84 1.31 28.17
CA THR A 318 -6.59 0.04 28.17
C THR A 318 -7.18 -0.28 26.79
N CYS A 319 -7.68 0.72 26.07
CA CYS A 319 -8.23 0.57 24.72
C CYS A 319 -7.14 0.24 23.70
N ILE A 320 -5.96 0.86 23.82
CA ILE A 320 -4.79 0.56 22.99
C ILE A 320 -4.32 -0.88 23.22
N ASN A 321 -4.22 -1.31 24.48
CA ASN A 321 -3.79 -2.65 24.85
C ASN A 321 -4.72 -3.72 24.26
N GLY A 322 -6.02 -3.62 24.57
CA GLY A 322 -7.01 -4.59 24.06
C GLY A 322 -7.05 -4.66 22.53
N CYS A 323 -6.92 -3.51 21.85
CA CYS A 323 -6.82 -3.47 20.39
C CYS A 323 -5.62 -4.25 19.87
N VAL A 324 -4.43 -3.99 20.42
CA VAL A 324 -3.21 -4.58 19.88
C VAL A 324 -3.09 -6.06 20.23
N ASP A 325 -3.53 -6.50 21.42
CA ASP A 325 -3.61 -7.92 21.75
C ASP A 325 -4.51 -8.67 20.75
N GLN A 326 -5.67 -8.09 20.41
CA GLN A 326 -6.57 -8.67 19.42
C GLN A 326 -5.93 -8.70 18.03
N TRP A 327 -5.25 -7.62 17.62
CA TRP A 327 -4.52 -7.55 16.35
C TRP A 327 -3.39 -8.57 16.27
N ILE A 328 -2.62 -8.75 17.35
CA ILE A 328 -1.53 -9.75 17.44
C ILE A 328 -2.07 -11.16 17.21
N ASN A 329 -3.13 -11.55 17.93
CA ASN A 329 -3.71 -12.88 17.82
C ASN A 329 -4.26 -13.14 16.40
N GLN A 330 -4.90 -12.13 15.81
CA GLN A 330 -5.36 -12.21 14.45
C GLN A 330 -4.20 -12.37 13.46
N LYS A 331 -3.14 -11.56 13.57
CA LYS A 331 -2.00 -11.62 12.63
C LYS A 331 -1.19 -12.91 12.74
N ARG A 332 -1.09 -13.51 13.92
CA ARG A 332 -0.53 -14.87 14.07
C ARG A 332 -1.33 -15.89 13.28
N THR A 333 -2.65 -15.87 13.46
CA THR A 333 -3.56 -16.82 12.78
C THR A 333 -3.50 -16.65 11.25
N GLU A 334 -3.54 -15.42 10.76
CA GLU A 334 -3.39 -15.12 9.33
C GLU A 334 -2.04 -15.60 8.80
N TRP A 335 -0.95 -15.30 9.52
CA TRP A 335 0.40 -15.67 9.11
C TRP A 335 0.61 -17.19 9.08
N GLU A 336 0.08 -17.93 10.06
CA GLU A 336 0.11 -19.39 10.07
C GLU A 336 -0.58 -19.99 8.84
N ASN A 337 -1.78 -19.51 8.52
CA ASN A 337 -2.54 -19.97 7.35
C ASN A 337 -1.83 -19.64 6.03
N ILE A 338 -1.34 -18.40 5.88
CA ILE A 338 -0.59 -17.96 4.71
C ILE A 338 0.69 -18.78 4.55
N LYS A 339 1.46 -18.96 5.62
CA LYS A 339 2.71 -19.74 5.62
C LYS A 339 2.45 -21.19 5.26
N LYS A 340 1.41 -21.82 5.81
CA LYS A 340 1.02 -23.19 5.45
C LYS A 340 0.72 -23.29 3.96
N ARG A 341 -0.12 -22.41 3.42
CA ARG A 341 -0.49 -22.40 2.00
C ARG A 341 0.69 -22.09 1.09
N PHE A 342 1.55 -21.16 1.51
CA PHE A 342 2.79 -20.86 0.84
C PHE A 342 3.73 -22.07 0.84
N LEU A 343 3.81 -22.86 1.91
CA LEU A 343 4.71 -24.03 1.96
C LEU A 343 4.19 -25.24 1.18
N GLU A 344 2.88 -25.40 1.03
CA GLU A 344 2.24 -26.47 0.24
C GLU A 344 2.64 -26.47 -1.24
N GLN A 345 3.15 -25.35 -1.73
CA GLN A 345 3.66 -25.30 -3.09
C GLN A 345 4.89 -26.23 -3.21
N TYR A 346 5.77 -26.29 -2.22
CA TYR A 346 7.01 -27.08 -2.25
C TYR A 346 6.76 -28.59 -2.07
N LYS A 347 7.44 -29.42 -2.88
CA LYS A 347 7.44 -30.89 -2.77
C LYS A 347 7.97 -31.42 -1.43
N LYS A 348 8.78 -30.63 -0.72
CA LYS A 348 9.34 -30.92 0.61
C LYS A 348 9.29 -29.65 1.47
N PRO A 349 8.16 -29.34 2.12
CA PRO A 349 7.98 -28.11 2.88
C PRO A 349 9.03 -27.97 4.01
N ASP A 350 9.46 -29.08 4.61
CA ASP A 350 10.44 -29.14 5.72
C ASP A 350 11.86 -28.64 5.37
N ASN A 351 12.14 -28.41 4.09
CA ASN A 351 13.44 -27.93 3.60
C ASN A 351 13.41 -26.48 3.11
N TYR A 352 12.24 -25.84 2.99
CA TYR A 352 12.15 -24.51 2.41
C TYR A 352 12.05 -23.43 3.49
N ASN A 353 12.89 -22.41 3.34
CA ASN A 353 13.06 -21.39 4.35
C ASN A 353 12.25 -20.15 3.98
N VAL A 354 11.15 -19.91 4.72
CA VAL A 354 10.34 -18.67 4.66
C VAL A 354 11.24 -17.42 4.73
N ARG A 355 12.39 -17.50 5.40
CA ARG A 355 13.41 -16.44 5.43
C ARG A 355 13.84 -15.97 4.05
N SER A 356 14.12 -16.87 3.11
CA SER A 356 14.63 -16.49 1.77
C SER A 356 13.64 -15.60 1.02
N VAL A 357 12.34 -15.92 1.16
CA VAL A 357 11.24 -15.18 0.56
C VAL A 357 11.06 -13.83 1.27
N LEU A 358 11.15 -13.81 2.60
CA LEU A 358 11.12 -12.55 3.35
C LEU A 358 12.32 -11.65 3.00
N GLU A 359 13.51 -12.22 2.83
CA GLU A 359 14.73 -11.50 2.40
C GLU A 359 14.57 -10.90 0.99
N GLU A 360 13.82 -11.57 0.12
CA GLU A 360 13.54 -11.08 -1.24
C GLU A 360 12.41 -10.03 -1.27
N LEU A 361 11.31 -10.27 -0.54
CA LEU A 361 10.09 -9.45 -0.61
C LEU A 361 10.17 -8.17 0.23
N ILE A 362 10.69 -8.23 1.45
CA ILE A 362 10.69 -7.09 2.39
C ILE A 362 11.39 -5.86 1.80
N PRO A 363 12.57 -5.96 1.14
CA PRO A 363 13.23 -4.81 0.52
C PRO A 363 12.43 -4.16 -0.61
N GLN A 364 11.42 -4.85 -1.15
CA GLN A 364 10.55 -4.33 -2.20
C GLN A 364 9.34 -3.57 -1.64
N ILE A 365 9.10 -3.64 -0.33
CA ILE A 365 7.94 -3.03 0.34
C ILE A 365 8.30 -1.61 0.83
N PRO A 366 7.68 -0.54 0.29
CA PRO A 366 7.99 0.84 0.67
C PRO A 366 7.91 1.11 2.17
N VAL A 367 6.85 0.63 2.83
CA VAL A 367 6.59 0.88 4.27
C VAL A 367 7.54 0.13 5.20
N ALA A 368 8.27 -0.86 4.68
CA ALA A 368 9.32 -1.57 5.41
C ALA A 368 10.70 -0.89 5.28
N ASN A 369 10.82 0.16 4.44
CA ASN A 369 12.08 0.83 4.10
C ASN A 369 12.08 2.34 4.41
N VAL A 370 11.61 2.72 5.60
CA VAL A 370 11.54 4.14 6.00
C VAL A 370 12.93 4.62 6.48
N LYS A 371 13.48 5.66 5.82
CA LYS A 371 14.74 6.37 6.14
C LYS A 371 16.06 5.59 5.93
N ASN A 372 16.19 4.76 4.89
CA ASN A 372 17.38 3.89 4.66
C ASN A 372 17.69 2.89 5.80
N ASP A 373 16.88 2.92 6.85
CA ASP A 373 16.75 1.87 7.83
C ASP A 373 15.70 0.90 7.32
N VAL A 374 16.05 0.17 6.25
CA VAL A 374 15.39 -1.10 5.92
C VAL A 374 15.16 -1.80 7.26
N ILE A 375 13.97 -2.36 7.46
CA ILE A 375 13.75 -3.43 8.43
C ILE A 375 14.71 -4.56 8.03
N LYS A 376 16.01 -4.38 8.29
CA LYS A 376 17.03 -5.32 7.92
C LYS A 376 16.73 -6.49 8.81
N LEU A 377 16.43 -7.64 8.21
CA LEU A 377 16.25 -8.87 8.94
C LEU A 377 17.45 -9.12 9.90
N SER A 378 18.64 -8.62 9.55
CA SER A 378 19.83 -8.61 10.40
C SER A 378 19.72 -7.75 11.68
N LYS A 379 18.89 -6.70 11.73
CA LYS A 379 18.58 -5.94 12.97
C LYS A 379 17.75 -6.76 13.96
N PHE A 380 17.10 -7.85 13.54
CA PHE A 380 16.36 -8.74 14.45
C PHE A 380 17.25 -9.74 15.18
N GLY A 381 18.52 -9.89 14.78
CA GLY A 381 19.57 -10.59 15.51
C GLY A 381 19.38 -12.10 15.69
N ASN A 382 20.44 -12.75 16.20
CA ASN A 382 20.60 -14.20 16.41
C ASN A 382 19.42 -14.95 17.06
N SER A 383 18.54 -14.26 17.78
CA SER A 383 17.38 -14.84 18.46
C SER A 383 16.17 -15.06 17.56
N CYS A 384 16.07 -14.32 16.46
CA CYS A 384 15.00 -14.48 15.48
C CYS A 384 15.60 -15.29 14.33
N GLY A 385 14.99 -16.39 13.92
CA GLY A 385 15.56 -17.39 13.00
C GLY A 385 16.08 -16.84 11.67
N CYS A 386 15.89 -15.57 11.36
CA CYS A 386 16.43 -14.84 10.21
C CYS A 386 17.95 -14.61 10.22
N SER A 387 18.66 -14.96 11.29
CA SER A 387 20.13 -14.98 11.34
C SER A 387 20.72 -16.37 11.54
N ALA A 388 19.88 -17.37 11.80
CA ALA A 388 20.32 -18.76 11.98
C ALA A 388 20.57 -19.43 10.62
N ILE A 389 21.60 -20.26 10.52
CA ILE A 389 21.87 -21.11 9.34
C ILE A 389 20.62 -21.97 9.09
N ALA A 390 20.27 -22.26 7.84
CA ALA A 390 19.04 -23.00 7.48
C ALA A 390 18.88 -24.35 8.22
N SER A 391 19.99 -24.97 8.66
CA SER A 391 19.98 -26.17 9.49
C SER A 391 19.56 -25.94 10.95
N ALA A 392 19.85 -24.76 11.52
CA ALA A 392 19.53 -24.41 12.90
C ALA A 392 18.06 -24.03 13.10
N GLN A 393 17.40 -23.49 12.07
CA GLN A 393 15.96 -23.18 12.08
C GLN A 393 15.05 -24.41 12.18
N LYS A 394 15.58 -25.63 11.99
CA LYS A 394 14.84 -26.89 12.07
C LYS A 394 14.57 -27.36 13.51
N ASN A 395 15.14 -26.69 14.51
CA ASN A 395 14.89 -27.01 15.91
C ASN A 395 13.58 -26.37 16.39
N VAL A 396 12.86 -27.07 17.27
CA VAL A 396 11.69 -26.53 17.98
C VAL A 396 12.12 -25.27 18.75
N GLY A 397 11.51 -24.12 18.44
CA GLY A 397 11.77 -22.83 19.11
C GLY A 397 12.36 -21.70 18.24
N TYR A 398 12.55 -21.89 16.93
CA TYR A 398 12.98 -20.79 16.04
C TYR A 398 11.79 -20.05 15.43
N GLU A 399 11.60 -18.80 15.84
CA GLU A 399 10.61 -17.86 15.29
C GLU A 399 11.11 -17.25 13.97
N ASP A 400 10.24 -17.14 12.95
CA ASP A 400 10.55 -16.34 11.75
C ASP A 400 10.51 -14.83 12.07
N ALA A 401 10.89 -13.97 11.13
CA ALA A 401 10.97 -12.52 11.39
C ALA A 401 9.63 -11.89 11.76
N ILE A 402 8.54 -12.39 11.18
CA ILE A 402 7.20 -11.87 11.44
C ILE A 402 6.78 -12.24 12.86
N GLU A 403 6.95 -13.51 13.24
CA GLU A 403 6.66 -13.94 14.62
C GLU A 403 7.51 -13.19 15.64
N CYS A 404 8.80 -13.00 15.36
CA CYS A 404 9.68 -12.20 16.21
C CYS A 404 9.22 -10.73 16.34
N MET A 405 8.71 -10.12 15.26
CA MET A 405 8.14 -8.77 15.31
C MET A 405 6.89 -8.72 16.19
N ILE A 406 6.02 -9.71 16.06
CA ILE A 406 4.80 -9.86 16.87
C ILE A 406 5.16 -10.07 18.35
N THR A 407 6.06 -11.00 18.67
CA THR A 407 6.54 -11.26 20.04
C THR A 407 7.17 -10.02 20.68
N LYS A 408 7.96 -9.24 19.92
CA LYS A 408 8.51 -7.97 20.41
C LYS A 408 7.42 -6.92 20.69
N LEU A 409 6.35 -6.92 19.88
CA LEU A 409 5.22 -6.02 20.07
C LEU A 409 4.43 -6.40 21.33
N GLN A 410 4.17 -7.68 21.53
CA GLN A 410 3.52 -8.21 22.74
C GLN A 410 4.26 -7.79 24.01
N LYS A 411 5.58 -8.02 24.07
CA LYS A 411 6.41 -7.64 25.22
C LYS A 411 6.34 -6.15 25.54
N LYS A 412 6.36 -5.29 24.52
CA LYS A 412 6.24 -3.83 24.71
C LYS A 412 4.91 -3.41 25.31
N ILE A 413 3.85 -4.14 24.99
CA ILE A 413 2.52 -3.88 25.52
C ILE A 413 2.39 -4.37 26.94
N GLU A 414 2.90 -5.56 27.25
CA GLU A 414 2.98 -6.09 28.61
C GLU A 414 3.78 -5.13 29.52
N GLU A 415 4.92 -4.63 29.04
CA GLU A 415 5.70 -3.59 29.73
C GLU A 415 4.87 -2.33 29.96
N CYS A 416 4.08 -1.89 28.98
CA CYS A 416 3.24 -0.71 29.14
C CYS A 416 2.10 -0.96 30.12
N GLN A 417 1.53 -2.16 30.13
CA GLN A 417 0.50 -2.57 31.07
C GLN A 417 1.01 -2.54 32.50
N SER A 418 2.20 -3.10 32.74
CA SER A 418 2.81 -3.10 34.07
C SER A 418 3.04 -1.69 34.64
N LYS A 419 3.25 -0.68 33.78
CA LYS A 419 3.48 0.72 34.20
C LYS A 419 2.20 1.47 34.57
N HIS A 420 1.04 1.01 34.10
CA HIS A 420 -0.23 1.72 34.22
C HIS A 420 -1.30 0.93 34.99
N SER A 421 -0.93 -0.17 35.64
CA SER A 421 -1.83 -1.03 36.43
C SER A 421 -2.62 -0.30 37.52
N ASP A 422 -2.11 0.84 38.02
CA ASP A 422 -2.74 1.64 39.08
C ASP A 422 -3.58 2.83 38.56
N SER A 423 -3.70 3.01 37.23
CA SER A 423 -4.47 4.11 36.66
C SER A 423 -5.97 3.79 36.62
N PRO A 424 -6.85 4.74 37.01
CA PRO A 424 -8.29 4.51 36.94
C PRO A 424 -8.73 4.24 35.49
N GLU A 425 -9.43 3.13 35.27
CA GLU A 425 -10.01 2.77 33.97
C GLU A 425 -10.97 3.86 33.50
N LYS A 426 -10.51 4.71 32.57
CA LYS A 426 -11.40 5.61 31.86
C LYS A 426 -12.03 4.83 30.69
N PRO A 427 -13.36 4.90 30.51
CA PRO A 427 -14.00 4.33 29.33
C PRO A 427 -13.43 4.95 28.05
N CYS A 428 -13.35 4.16 26.98
CA CYS A 428 -12.90 4.62 25.68
C CYS A 428 -13.86 5.74 25.21
N VAL A 429 -13.43 6.99 25.35
CA VAL A 429 -14.13 8.13 24.73
C VAL A 429 -13.71 8.14 23.26
N ASP A 430 -14.62 8.46 22.34
CA ASP A 430 -14.29 8.77 20.95
C ASP A 430 -13.33 9.98 20.90
N SER A 431 -12.04 9.72 21.12
CA SER A 431 -10.97 10.70 21.07
C SER A 431 -10.60 11.00 19.62
N PRO A 432 -10.06 12.21 19.33
CA PRO A 432 -9.96 12.73 17.99
C PRO A 432 -9.08 11.87 17.09
N SER A 433 -9.26 12.10 15.79
CA SER A 433 -8.69 11.41 14.64
C SER A 433 -7.31 10.76 14.85
N PRO A 434 -7.04 9.61 14.20
CA PRO A 434 -5.73 8.98 14.22
C PRO A 434 -4.62 9.99 13.94
N ILE A 435 -3.48 9.84 14.64
CA ILE A 435 -2.34 10.72 14.48
C ILE A 435 -1.87 10.60 13.03
N GLU A 436 -1.93 11.71 12.33
CA GLU A 436 -1.49 11.83 10.95
C GLU A 436 0.00 11.53 10.89
N THR A 437 0.38 10.62 9.99
CA THR A 437 1.78 10.47 9.61
C THR A 437 2.23 11.84 9.09
N PRO A 438 3.31 12.44 9.62
CA PRO A 438 3.85 13.65 9.02
C PRO A 438 4.07 13.40 7.53
N PRO A 439 3.79 14.37 6.64
CA PRO A 439 4.14 14.23 5.24
C PRO A 439 5.61 13.84 5.16
N GLU A 440 5.93 12.77 4.43
CA GLU A 440 7.28 12.60 3.91
C GLU A 440 7.55 13.86 3.07
N GLU A 441 8.33 14.80 3.63
CA GLU A 441 9.00 15.82 2.82
C GLU A 441 9.69 15.07 1.68
N SER A 442 9.34 15.46 0.46
CA SER A 442 10.01 15.04 -0.74
C SER A 442 11.50 15.34 -0.58
N LEU A 443 12.33 14.31 -0.47
CA LEU A 443 13.72 14.46 -0.82
C LEU A 443 13.76 14.46 -2.35
N GLU A 444 13.72 15.67 -2.91
CA GLU A 444 14.25 15.90 -4.24
C GLU A 444 15.67 15.34 -4.27
N GLU A 445 15.97 14.56 -5.31
CA GLU A 445 17.31 14.10 -5.61
C GLU A 445 18.20 15.32 -5.86
N GLU A 446 19.10 15.63 -4.92
CA GLU A 446 20.29 16.42 -5.24
C GLU A 446 21.46 15.44 -5.42
N GLU A 447 21.91 15.31 -6.67
CA GLU A 447 23.16 14.66 -7.05
C GLU A 447 24.35 15.40 -6.38
N GLU A 448 24.87 14.86 -5.28
CA GLU A 448 26.17 15.31 -4.76
C GLU A 448 27.30 14.54 -5.45
N ASN A 449 27.87 15.20 -6.46
CA ASN A 449 29.13 14.82 -7.11
C ASN A 449 30.25 14.56 -6.08
N GLU A 450 30.86 13.37 -6.16
CA GLU A 450 32.08 13.01 -5.44
C GLU A 450 33.18 14.07 -5.60
N LYS A 451 33.52 14.78 -4.52
CA LYS A 451 34.83 15.44 -4.40
C LYS A 451 35.74 14.57 -3.53
N THR A 452 36.66 13.89 -4.21
CA THR A 452 37.80 13.18 -3.64
C THR A 452 38.67 14.15 -2.84
N ASN A 453 38.75 13.92 -1.53
CA ASN A 453 39.67 14.60 -0.62
C ASN A 453 41.10 14.11 -0.89
N LYS A 454 41.93 14.92 -1.59
CA LYS A 454 43.39 14.85 -1.45
C LYS A 454 43.82 15.92 -0.44
N GLN A 455 44.34 15.48 0.71
CA GLN A 455 45.05 16.33 1.66
C GLN A 455 46.23 17.05 0.98
N PRO A 456 46.50 18.33 1.31
CA PRO A 456 47.83 18.91 1.13
C PRO A 456 48.71 18.54 2.32
N GLY A 457 49.87 17.95 2.04
CA GLY A 457 50.99 17.90 2.98
C GLY A 457 51.65 19.27 3.06
N PHE A 458 52.13 19.60 4.27
CA PHE A 458 53.04 20.72 4.53
C PHE A 458 54.36 20.56 3.79
#